data_AF-A0AAV7J537-F1
#
_entry.id   AF-A0AAV7J537-F1
#
_cell.length_a   1.000
_cell.length_b   1.000
_cell.length_c   1.000
_cell.angle_alpha   90.00
_cell.angle_beta   90.00
_cell.angle_gamma   90.00
#
_symmetry.space_group_name_H-M   'P 1'
#
loop_
_entity.id
_entity.type
_entity.pdbx_description
1 polymer ?
#
loop_
_entity_poly.entity_id
_entity_poly.type
_entity_poly.pdbx_seq_one_letter_code
_entity_poly.pdbx_strand_id
1 'polypeptide(L)'
;MLESDLDLVIEKLWLLLISLIHLILFTTNASILHLNGSQQMTILMPEDSRTQAEEISLRFRTSQPNGLLFATSADSSSDCLQLYLDNGVAKMRIQIQSHEKVKCVL
;
A
#
# COMPACT_ATOMS: atom_id res chain seq x y z
N MET A 1 15.27 -2.43 39.48
CA MET A 1 15.26 -1.47 38.35
C MET A 1 15.82 -2.09 37.07
N LEU A 2 16.72 -3.08 37.13
CA LEU A 2 17.21 -3.81 35.95
C LEU A 2 16.22 -4.86 35.39
N GLU A 3 15.37 -5.46 36.24
CA GLU A 3 14.38 -6.46 35.82
C GLU A 3 13.41 -5.91 34.74
N SER A 4 12.98 -4.66 34.90
CA SER A 4 12.09 -3.98 33.96
C SER A 4 12.74 -3.67 32.61
N ASP A 5 14.07 -3.54 32.56
CA ASP A 5 14.80 -3.36 31.29
C ASP A 5 14.88 -4.67 30.51
N LEU A 6 14.96 -5.81 31.21
CA LEU A 6 14.94 -7.14 30.58
C LEU A 6 13.56 -7.45 29.99
N ASP A 7 12.49 -7.13 30.70
CA ASP A 7 11.12 -7.29 30.18
C ASP A 7 10.90 -6.47 28.90
N LEU A 8 11.43 -5.24 28.84
CA LEU A 8 11.37 -4.39 27.65
C LEU A 8 12.16 -4.97 26.46
N VAL A 9 13.32 -5.57 26.73
CA VAL A 9 14.13 -6.23 25.70
C VAL A 9 13.41 -7.47 25.17
N ILE A 10 12.80 -8.26 26.06
CA ILE A 10 12.01 -9.45 25.70
C ILE A 10 10.79 -9.04 24.84
N GLU A 11 10.07 -8.00 25.22
CA GLU A 11 8.97 -7.41 24.44
C GLU A 11 9.45 -6.98 23.04
N LYS A 12 10.59 -6.27 22.92
CA LYS A 12 11.13 -5.87 21.62
C LYS A 12 11.56 -7.04 20.76
N LEU A 13 12.16 -8.08 21.35
CA LEU A 13 12.54 -9.30 20.65
C LEU A 13 11.30 -10.10 20.20
N TRP A 14 10.25 -10.11 21.03
CA TRP A 14 8.96 -10.68 20.68
C TRP A 14 8.33 -9.92 19.50
N LEU A 15 8.32 -8.59 19.52
CA LEU A 15 7.82 -7.76 18.40
C LEU A 15 8.62 -7.98 17.11
N LEU A 16 9.94 -8.14 17.21
CA LEU A 16 10.79 -8.51 16.07
C LEU A 16 10.44 -9.90 15.52
N LEU A 17 10.17 -10.87 16.39
CA LEU A 17 9.72 -12.21 15.98
C LEU A 17 8.33 -12.17 15.33
N ILE A 18 7.38 -11.39 15.86
CA ILE A 18 6.06 -11.17 15.25
C ILE A 18 6.22 -10.52 13.87
N SER A 19 7.10 -9.52 13.73
CA SER A 19 7.40 -8.88 12.45
C SER A 19 8.05 -9.85 11.46
N LEU A 20 8.94 -10.73 11.93
CA LEU A 20 9.58 -11.75 11.10
C LEU A 20 8.55 -12.81 10.64
N ILE A 21 7.62 -13.20 11.50
CA ILE A 21 6.52 -14.12 11.17
C ILE A 21 5.55 -13.48 10.17
N HIS A 22 5.18 -12.19 10.31
CA HIS A 22 4.38 -11.48 9.30
C HIS A 22 5.11 -11.37 7.96
N LEU A 23 6.41 -11.07 7.99
CA LEU A 23 7.26 -11.04 6.79
C LEU A 23 7.29 -12.40 6.09
N ILE A 24 7.30 -13.51 6.83
CA ILE A 24 7.28 -14.87 6.27
C ILE A 24 5.86 -15.27 5.82
N LEU A 25 4.79 -14.94 6.57
CA LEU A 25 3.41 -15.25 6.20
C LEU A 25 2.93 -14.47 4.95
N PHE A 26 3.50 -13.30 4.66
CA PHE A 26 3.28 -12.58 3.40
C PHE A 26 3.96 -13.26 2.19
N THR A 27 4.78 -14.29 2.40
CA THR A 27 5.58 -14.90 1.33
C THR A 27 4.97 -16.10 0.60
N THR A 28 3.79 -16.64 0.96
CA THR A 28 3.42 -17.99 0.43
C THR A 28 1.98 -18.23 -0.09
N ASN A 29 1.26 -17.25 -0.64
CA ASN A 29 0.24 -17.40 -1.72
C ASN A 29 -0.72 -16.20 -1.72
N ALA A 30 -0.28 -15.04 -2.20
CA ALA A 30 -1.24 -14.05 -2.67
C ALA A 30 -1.78 -14.51 -4.03
N SER A 31 -3.09 -14.61 -4.20
CA SER A 31 -3.71 -14.85 -5.50
C SER A 31 -3.24 -13.76 -6.47
N ILE A 32 -2.52 -14.17 -7.52
CA ILE A 32 -2.05 -13.24 -8.54
C ILE A 32 -3.21 -12.95 -9.48
N LEU A 33 -3.65 -11.71 -9.51
CA LEU A 33 -4.64 -11.25 -10.46
C LEU A 33 -3.96 -10.86 -11.78
N HIS A 34 -4.36 -11.51 -12.87
CA HIS A 34 -3.90 -11.17 -14.21
C HIS A 34 -4.91 -10.25 -14.87
N LEU A 35 -4.53 -9.00 -15.09
CA LEU A 35 -5.35 -7.99 -15.78
C LEU A 35 -4.76 -7.75 -17.17
N ASN A 36 -5.60 -7.82 -18.20
CA ASN A 36 -5.19 -7.63 -19.60
C ASN A 36 -5.32 -6.17 -20.09
N GLY A 37 -5.64 -5.23 -19.20
CA GLY A 37 -5.85 -3.81 -19.51
C GLY A 37 -7.30 -3.41 -19.76
N SER A 38 -8.23 -4.34 -19.97
CA SER A 38 -9.68 -4.05 -19.98
C SER A 38 -10.38 -4.40 -18.66
N GLN A 39 -9.66 -5.02 -17.74
CA GLN A 39 -10.14 -5.46 -16.44
C GLN A 39 -9.61 -4.54 -15.34
N GLN A 40 -10.39 -4.37 -14.29
CA GLN A 40 -9.99 -3.69 -13.07
C GLN A 40 -10.55 -4.43 -11.85
N MET A 41 -9.90 -4.27 -10.71
CA MET A 41 -10.42 -4.69 -9.41
C MET A 41 -10.82 -3.44 -8.63
N THR A 42 -12.01 -3.46 -8.05
CA THR A 42 -12.50 -2.36 -7.22
C THR A 42 -12.76 -2.90 -5.82
N ILE A 43 -12.21 -2.21 -4.83
CA ILE A 43 -12.41 -2.50 -3.41
C ILE A 43 -13.23 -1.36 -2.85
N LEU A 44 -14.41 -1.67 -2.32
CA LEU A 44 -15.27 -0.69 -1.66
C LEU A 44 -14.80 -0.56 -0.20
N MET A 45 -14.39 0.64 0.19
CA MET A 45 -14.08 0.94 1.57
C MET A 45 -15.39 1.31 2.30
N PRO A 46 -15.74 0.65 3.42
CA PRO A 46 -16.93 1.02 4.18
C PRO A 46 -16.74 2.40 4.82
N GLU A 47 -17.82 3.18 4.93
CA GLU A 47 -17.77 4.58 5.41
C GLU A 47 -17.19 4.74 6.83
N ASP A 48 -17.32 3.70 7.66
CA ASP A 48 -16.80 3.64 9.03
C ASP A 48 -15.29 3.28 9.09
N SER A 49 -14.66 2.98 7.96
CA SER A 49 -13.24 2.61 7.87
C SER A 49 -12.28 3.81 7.91
N ARG A 50 -12.68 4.92 8.55
CA ARG A 50 -11.81 6.10 8.72
C ARG A 50 -10.76 5.85 9.79
N THR A 51 -9.70 5.14 9.44
CA THR A 51 -8.55 4.95 10.34
C THR A 51 -7.54 6.09 10.17
N GLN A 52 -6.75 6.40 11.21
CA GLN A 52 -5.73 7.45 11.15
C GLN A 52 -4.56 7.14 10.20
N ALA A 53 -4.38 5.87 9.86
CA ALA A 53 -3.34 5.38 8.97
C ALA A 53 -3.89 4.18 8.18
N GLU A 54 -3.88 4.30 6.87
CA GLU A 54 -4.12 3.21 5.94
C GLU A 54 -2.78 2.83 5.32
N GLU A 55 -2.47 1.53 5.31
CA GLU A 55 -1.29 0.99 4.65
C GLU A 55 -1.73 0.23 3.40
N ILE A 56 -1.18 0.61 2.25
CA ILE A 56 -1.45 -0.04 0.96
C ILE A 56 -0.14 -0.61 0.44
N SER A 57 -0.09 -1.94 0.32
CA SER A 57 1.03 -2.66 -0.27
C SER A 57 0.60 -3.33 -1.57
N LEU A 58 1.26 -2.99 -2.68
CA LEU A 58 0.99 -3.56 -4.01
C LEU A 58 2.25 -4.23 -4.57
N ARG A 59 2.14 -5.50 -4.94
CA ARG A 59 3.16 -6.22 -5.72
C ARG A 59 2.62 -6.48 -7.11
N PHE A 60 3.28 -5.93 -8.13
CA PHE A 60 2.85 -6.08 -9.52
C PHE A 60 4.02 -6.50 -10.43
N ARG A 61 3.67 -7.04 -11.60
CA ARG A 61 4.59 -7.29 -12.71
C ARG A 61 3.84 -7.00 -14.00
N THR A 62 4.43 -6.19 -14.87
CA THR A 62 3.84 -5.87 -16.17
C THR A 62 4.93 -5.64 -17.20
N SER A 63 4.65 -5.94 -18.47
CA SER A 63 5.47 -5.54 -19.63
C SER A 63 5.03 -4.21 -20.22
N GLN A 64 3.91 -3.65 -19.76
CA GLN A 64 3.39 -2.37 -20.27
C GLN A 64 4.14 -1.21 -19.59
N PRO A 65 4.77 -0.31 -20.36
CA PRO A 65 5.53 0.80 -19.81
C PRO A 65 4.63 1.92 -19.26
N ASN A 66 3.35 1.94 -19.65
CA ASN A 66 2.39 2.95 -19.23
C ASN A 66 1.11 2.26 -18.74
N GLY A 67 0.51 2.77 -17.66
CA GLY A 67 -0.77 2.28 -17.18
C GLY A 67 -1.05 2.63 -15.72
N LEU A 68 -2.34 2.64 -15.36
CA LEU A 68 -2.78 2.83 -13.99
C LEU A 68 -2.61 1.52 -13.21
N LEU A 69 -1.99 1.57 -12.04
CA LEU A 69 -1.80 0.42 -11.15
C LEU A 69 -2.80 0.43 -10.00
N PHE A 70 -3.09 1.62 -9.46
CA PHE A 70 -4.00 1.82 -8.33
C PHE A 70 -4.55 3.25 -8.37
N ALA A 71 -5.82 3.41 -8.00
CA ALA A 71 -6.41 4.72 -7.76
C ALA A 71 -7.43 4.64 -6.64
N THR A 72 -7.53 5.71 -5.85
CA THR A 72 -8.67 5.95 -4.96
C THR A 72 -9.67 6.89 -5.63
N SER A 73 -10.94 6.70 -5.29
CA SER A 73 -12.04 7.59 -5.65
C SER A 73 -12.82 7.94 -4.39
N ALA A 74 -13.05 9.22 -4.14
CA ALA A 74 -13.90 9.70 -3.07
C ALA A 74 -15.19 10.27 -3.67
N ASP A 75 -16.36 9.90 -3.14
CA ASP A 75 -17.65 10.37 -3.67
C ASP A 75 -17.90 11.86 -3.40
N SER A 76 -17.26 12.40 -2.36
CA SER A 76 -17.52 13.75 -1.83
C SER A 76 -16.35 14.73 -2.01
N SER A 77 -15.22 14.29 -2.57
CA SER A 77 -14.07 15.16 -2.82
C SER A 77 -13.36 14.81 -4.12
N SER A 78 -12.60 15.78 -4.64
CA SER A 78 -11.66 15.54 -5.74
C SER A 78 -10.33 14.92 -5.26
N ASP A 79 -10.29 14.41 -4.02
CA ASP A 79 -9.08 13.86 -3.45
C ASP A 79 -8.80 12.51 -4.09
N CYS A 80 -7.57 12.31 -4.53
CA CYS A 80 -7.20 11.13 -5.28
C CYS A 80 -5.74 10.77 -5.01
N LEU A 81 -5.51 9.49 -4.71
CA LEU A 81 -4.20 8.88 -4.71
C LEU A 81 -4.13 7.96 -5.93
N GLN A 82 -3.15 8.15 -6.81
CA GLN A 82 -2.96 7.34 -8.00
C GLN A 82 -1.53 6.82 -8.05
N LEU A 83 -1.36 5.52 -8.26
CA LEU A 83 -0.08 4.90 -8.62
C LEU A 83 -0.18 4.45 -10.07
N TYR A 84 0.77 4.88 -10.91
CA TYR A 84 0.78 4.57 -12.33
C TYR A 84 2.21 4.41 -12.83
N LEU A 85 2.35 3.77 -14.00
CA LEU A 85 3.59 3.72 -14.76
C LEU A 85 3.58 4.80 -15.82
N ASP A 86 4.70 5.50 -15.92
CA ASP A 86 5.02 6.43 -17.01
C ASP A 86 6.41 6.09 -17.52
N ASN A 87 6.46 5.56 -18.75
CA ASN A 87 7.67 5.07 -19.40
C ASN A 87 8.48 4.08 -18.54
N GLY A 88 7.76 3.17 -17.86
CA GLY A 88 8.33 2.14 -16.99
C GLY A 88 8.68 2.61 -15.57
N VAL A 89 8.52 3.91 -15.28
CA VAL A 89 8.78 4.47 -13.95
C VAL A 89 7.47 4.52 -13.16
N ALA A 90 7.47 3.92 -11.98
CA ALA A 90 6.35 4.05 -11.05
C ALA A 90 6.29 5.47 -10.49
N LYS A 91 5.11 6.09 -10.62
CA LYS A 91 4.82 7.43 -10.11
C LYS A 91 3.57 7.40 -9.26
N MET A 92 3.62 8.12 -8.16
CA MET A 92 2.50 8.38 -7.27
C MET A 92 2.07 9.83 -7.42
N ARG A 93 0.80 10.04 -7.75
CA ARG A 93 0.13 11.34 -7.77
C ARG A 93 -0.83 11.40 -6.59
N ILE A 94 -0.73 12.46 -5.81
CA ILE A 94 -1.65 12.78 -4.72
C ILE A 94 -2.29 14.11 -5.05
N GLN A 95 -3.61 14.12 -5.10
CA GLN A 95 -4.42 15.31 -5.20
C GLN A 95 -5.25 15.43 -3.92
N ILE A 96 -5.15 16.56 -3.24
CA ILE A 96 -5.98 16.87 -2.06
C ILE A 96 -6.47 18.31 -2.21
N GLN A 97 -7.78 18.49 -2.25
CA GLN A 97 -8.46 19.75 -2.54
C GLN A 97 -7.94 20.39 -3.84
N SER A 98 -7.12 21.43 -3.73
CA SER A 98 -6.52 22.17 -4.85
C SER A 98 -5.03 21.88 -5.06
N HIS A 99 -4.43 21.03 -4.24
CA HIS A 99 -3.00 20.73 -4.30
C HIS A 99 -2.75 19.40 -4.98
N GLU A 100 -1.77 19.38 -5.89
CA GLU A 100 -1.28 18.17 -6.52
C GLU A 100 0.21 18.00 -6.22
N LYS A 101 0.61 16.75 -6.00
CA LYS A 101 2.02 16.37 -5.92
C LYS A 101 2.24 15.06 -6.65
N VAL A 102 3.28 15.02 -7.48
CA VAL A 102 3.74 13.80 -8.16
C VAL A 102 5.13 13.43 -7.66
N LYS A 103 5.34 12.14 -7.37
CA LYS A 103 6.62 11.59 -6.95
C LYS A 103 6.90 10.25 -7.62
N CYS A 104 8.13 10.03 -8.05
CA CYS A 104 8.57 8.70 -8.46
C CYS A 104 8.65 7.80 -7.21
N VAL A 105 8.18 6.57 -7.35
CA VAL A 105 8.21 5.52 -6.31
C VAL A 105 9.29 4.54 -6.74
N LEU A 106 10.29 4.37 -5.88
CA LEU A 106 11.50 3.57 -6.13
C LEU A 106 11.30 2.13 -5.68
#